data_AF-A0A8T2M7I3-F1
#
_entry.id   AF-A0A8T2M7I3-F1
#
_cell.length_a   1.000
_cell.length_b   1.000
_cell.length_c   1.000
_cell.angle_alpha   90.00
_cell.angle_beta   90.00
_cell.angle_gamma   90.00
#
_symmetry.space_group_name_H-M   'P 1'
#
loop_
_entity.id
_entity.type
_entity.pdbx_description
1 polymer ?
#
loop_
_entity_poly.entity_id
_entity_poly.type
_entity_poly.pdbx_seq_one_letter_code
_entity_poly.pdbx_strand_id
1 'polypeptide(L)'
;MKVLPRKGGVAGQKIKNIFADVDKNDAIETRRACVLKALIVYLNEDPENLIREYLDVAEFECRLTGGTNLGVFLLESLSHFQ
;
A
#
# COMPACT_ATOMS: atom_id res chain seq x y z
N MET A 1 16.07 -0.52 -5.13
CA MET A 1 15.38 0.71 -4.68
C MET A 1 15.48 0.81 -3.15
N LYS A 2 15.85 1.96 -2.57
CA LYS A 2 15.94 2.13 -1.09
C LYS A 2 14.95 3.20 -0.64
N VAL A 3 13.70 2.79 -0.44
CA VAL A 3 12.58 3.70 -0.14
C VAL A 3 12.38 3.90 1.35
N LEU A 4 12.65 2.85 2.15
CA LEU A 4 12.48 2.88 3.60
C LEU A 4 13.83 2.64 4.31
N PRO A 5 14.02 3.19 5.51
CA PRO A 5 15.14 2.80 6.37
C PRO A 5 15.14 1.29 6.64
N ARG A 6 16.31 0.72 6.91
CA ARG A 6 16.40 -0.71 7.24
C ARG A 6 15.65 -0.98 8.56
N LYS A 7 14.66 -1.87 8.51
CA LYS A 7 14.01 -2.46 9.68
C LYS A 7 14.57 -3.86 9.90
N GLY A 8 14.88 -4.21 11.14
CA GLY A 8 15.37 -5.54 11.53
C GLY A 8 14.24 -6.52 11.87
N GLY A 9 14.61 -7.73 12.28
CA GLY A 9 13.68 -8.74 12.78
C GLY A 9 12.62 -9.21 11.78
N VAL A 10 11.47 -9.66 12.29
CA VAL A 10 10.36 -10.20 11.50
C VAL A 10 9.81 -9.18 10.51
N ALA A 11 9.64 -7.93 10.92
CA ALA A 11 9.16 -6.86 10.05
C ALA A 11 10.14 -6.59 8.89
N GLY A 12 11.45 -6.61 9.16
CA GLY A 12 12.48 -6.52 8.12
C GLY A 12 12.42 -7.66 7.11
N GLN A 13 12.18 -8.89 7.57
CA GLN A 13 12.03 -10.05 6.67
C GLN A 13 10.76 -9.97 5.83
N LYS A 14 9.64 -9.54 6.42
CA LYS A 14 8.38 -9.29 5.69
C LYS A 14 8.57 -8.24 4.59
N ILE A 15 9.25 -7.12 4.89
CA ILE A 15 9.57 -6.08 3.89
C ILE A 15 10.42 -6.65 2.75
N LYS A 16 11.44 -7.46 3.05
CA LYS A 16 12.25 -8.10 1.99
C LYS A 16 11.40 -9.00 1.08
N ASN A 17 10.52 -9.80 1.68
CA ASN A 17 9.65 -10.69 0.91
C ASN A 17 8.68 -9.91 0.01
N ILE A 18 8.16 -8.77 0.46
CA ILE A 18 7.30 -7.88 -0.34
C ILE A 18 8.05 -7.38 -1.59
N PHE A 19 9.32 -7.01 -1.47
CA PHE A 19 10.10 -6.52 -2.62
C PHE A 19 10.60 -7.64 -3.56
N ALA A 20 10.56 -8.90 -3.15
CA ALA A 20 10.92 -10.02 -4.02
C ALA A 20 10.00 -10.15 -5.25
N ASP A 21 8.80 -9.56 -5.21
CA ASP A 21 7.89 -9.53 -6.37
C ASP A 21 8.33 -8.51 -7.43
N VAL A 22 9.02 -7.43 -7.02
CA VAL A 22 9.64 -6.47 -7.96
C VAL A 22 10.76 -7.13 -8.76
N ASP A 23 11.53 -8.03 -8.13
CA ASP A 23 12.59 -8.78 -8.80
C ASP A 23 12.05 -9.73 -9.89
N LYS A 24 10.78 -10.16 -9.78
CA LYS A 24 10.10 -11.00 -10.78
C LYS A 24 9.43 -10.18 -11.89
N ASN A 25 8.87 -9.01 -11.55
CA ASN A 25 8.17 -8.12 -12.48
C ASN A 25 8.32 -6.66 -12.05
N ASP A 26 9.26 -5.95 -12.67
CA ASP A 26 9.59 -4.54 -12.35
C ASP A 26 8.63 -3.52 -13.02
N ALA A 27 7.35 -3.86 -13.16
CA ALA A 27 6.34 -2.92 -13.58
C ALA A 27 6.14 -1.80 -12.53
N ILE A 28 5.76 -0.60 -12.98
CA ILE A 28 5.52 0.56 -12.10
C ILE A 28 4.45 0.24 -11.06
N GLU A 29 3.38 -0.47 -11.45
CA GLU A 29 2.31 -0.84 -10.52
C GLU A 29 2.78 -1.83 -9.46
N THR A 30 3.64 -2.80 -9.82
CA THR A 30 4.28 -3.71 -8.85
C THR A 30 5.12 -2.93 -7.85
N ARG A 31 5.94 -1.98 -8.32
CA ARG A 31 6.76 -1.14 -7.44
C ARG A 31 5.92 -0.32 -6.46
N ARG A 32 4.85 0.31 -6.94
CA ARG A 32 3.92 1.08 -6.10
C ARG A 32 3.27 0.21 -5.03
N ALA A 33 2.74 -0.95 -5.42
CA ALA A 33 2.13 -1.89 -4.50
C ALA A 33 3.12 -2.38 -3.42
N CYS A 34 4.35 -2.74 -3.81
CA CYS A 34 5.38 -3.18 -2.88
C CYS A 34 5.80 -2.10 -1.89
N VAL A 35 5.94 -0.84 -2.33
CA VAL A 35 6.26 0.29 -1.45
C VAL A 35 5.16 0.51 -0.41
N LEU A 36 3.89 0.51 -0.83
CA LEU A 36 2.76 0.71 0.09
C LEU A 36 2.68 -0.42 1.12
N LYS A 37 2.75 -1.68 0.69
CA LYS A 37 2.78 -2.85 1.58
C LYS A 37 3.93 -2.80 2.58
N ALA A 38 5.12 -2.42 2.11
CA ALA A 38 6.30 -2.32 2.97
C ALA A 38 6.18 -1.20 4.01
N LEU A 39 5.55 -0.07 3.67
CA LEU A 39 5.31 1.03 4.59
C LEU A 39 4.42 0.60 5.77
N ILE A 40 3.36 -0.16 5.49
CA ILE A 40 2.43 -0.65 6.52
C ILE A 40 3.15 -1.57 7.51
N VAL A 41 3.92 -2.53 7.00
CA VAL A 41 4.76 -3.39 7.84
C VAL A 41 5.81 -2.58 8.61
N TYR A 42 6.34 -1.52 8.01
CA TYR A 42 7.28 -0.62 8.67
C TYR A 42 6.64 0.12 9.85
N LEU A 43 5.36 0.49 9.75
CA LEU A 43 4.57 1.07 10.84
C LEU A 43 4.07 0.03 11.86
N ASN A 44 4.46 -1.24 11.69
CA ASN A 44 4.05 -2.36 12.54
C ASN A 44 2.56 -2.69 12.45
N GLU A 45 1.93 -2.29 11.34
CA GLU A 45 0.57 -2.62 10.99
C GLU A 45 0.53 -3.87 10.10
N ASP A 46 -0.66 -4.45 9.97
CA ASP A 46 -0.89 -5.60 9.09
C ASP A 46 -1.29 -5.13 7.69
N PRO A 47 -0.52 -5.46 6.63
CA PRO A 47 -0.91 -5.16 5.26
C PRO A 47 -2.24 -5.81 4.83
N GLU A 48 -2.71 -6.87 5.51
CA GLU A 48 -4.04 -7.46 5.26
C GLU A 48 -5.19 -6.59 5.79
N ASN A 49 -4.89 -5.71 6.76
CA ASN A 49 -5.86 -4.74 7.29
C ASN A 49 -5.89 -3.44 6.47
N LEU A 50 -5.00 -3.28 5.49
CA LEU A 50 -5.10 -2.21 4.52
C LEU A 50 -6.24 -2.57 3.58
N ILE A 51 -7.25 -1.72 3.55
CA ILE A 51 -8.48 -1.91 2.79
C ILE A 51 -8.19 -2.46 1.39
N ARG A 52 -8.89 -3.56 1.10
CA ARG A 52 -8.92 -4.33 -0.14
C ARG A 52 -8.83 -3.42 -1.37
N GLU A 53 -7.78 -3.66 -2.14
CA GLU A 53 -7.66 -3.44 -3.59
C GLU A 53 -8.67 -2.46 -4.20
N TYR A 54 -8.22 -1.27 -4.62
CA TYR A 54 -8.83 -0.46 -5.69
C TYR A 54 -10.35 -0.65 -5.84
N LEU A 55 -11.11 -0.53 -4.75
CA LEU A 55 -12.55 -0.51 -4.86
C LEU A 55 -12.92 0.87 -5.34
N ASP A 56 -13.67 0.89 -6.44
CA ASP A 56 -14.22 2.11 -7.03
C ASP A 56 -14.85 2.96 -5.90
N VAL A 57 -14.69 4.28 -5.96
CA VAL A 57 -14.95 5.20 -4.84
C VAL A 57 -16.35 4.99 -4.21
N ALA A 58 -17.31 4.52 -5.02
CA ALA A 58 -18.66 4.18 -4.60
C ALA A 58 -18.76 3.00 -3.61
N GLU A 59 -17.90 1.99 -3.69
CA GLU A 59 -17.89 0.83 -2.78
C GLU A 59 -17.06 1.11 -1.51
N PHE A 60 -16.14 2.09 -1.57
CA PHE A 60 -15.32 2.54 -0.45
C PHE A 60 -16.14 3.19 0.67
N GLU A 61 -17.06 4.09 0.32
CA GLU A 61 -17.94 4.82 1.26
C GLU A 61 -18.76 3.88 2.17
N CYS A 62 -19.17 2.70 1.65
CA CYS A 62 -20.02 1.76 2.35
C CYS A 62 -19.30 1.00 3.49
N ARG A 63 -17.96 0.87 3.43
CA ARG A 63 -17.16 0.07 4.38
C ARG A 63 -16.40 0.89 5.42
N LEU A 64 -16.44 2.22 5.35
CA LEU A 64 -15.83 3.12 6.33
C LEU A 64 -16.44 3.03 7.74
N THR A 65 -17.60 2.38 7.88
CA THR A 65 -18.28 2.17 9.17
C THR A 65 -17.60 1.13 10.07
N GLY A 66 -16.58 0.42 9.58
CA GLY A 66 -15.88 -0.65 10.30
C GLY A 66 -14.38 -0.42 10.48
N GLY A 67 -13.97 0.52 11.32
CA GLY A 67 -12.64 0.56 11.94
C GLY A 67 -11.43 0.55 10.99
N THR A 68 -11.32 1.56 10.13
CA THR A 68 -10.13 1.74 9.27
C THR A 68 -9.01 2.47 10.02
N ASN A 69 -7.80 1.92 10.06
CA ASN A 69 -6.64 2.56 10.73
C ASN A 69 -5.80 3.46 9.80
N LEU A 70 -5.71 3.16 8.49
CA LEU A 70 -5.02 3.98 7.50
C LEU A 70 -5.65 3.81 6.11
N GLY A 71 -5.98 4.93 5.45
CA GLY A 71 -6.50 4.95 4.08
C GLY A 71 -5.51 5.61 3.12
N VAL A 72 -5.23 4.96 1.99
CA VAL A 72 -4.45 5.55 0.87
C VAL A 72 -5.43 5.89 -0.23
N PHE A 73 -5.57 7.18 -0.53
CA PHE A 73 -6.53 7.69 -1.51
C PHE A 73 -5.79 8.11 -2.79
N LEU A 74 -6.30 7.67 -3.95
CA LEU A 74 -5.89 8.23 -5.23
C LEU A 74 -6.71 9.51 -5.46
N LEU A 75 -6.11 10.68 -5.24
CA LEU A 75 -6.71 11.95 -5.65
C LEU A 75 -6.44 12.11 -7.15
N GLU A 76 -7.39 11.68 -7.98
CA GLU A 76 -7.42 12.18 -9.35
C GLU A 76 -7.75 13.67 -9.27
N SER A 77 -6.79 14.51 -9.67
CA SER A 77 -7.07 15.91 -9.90
C SER A 77 -8.14 15.96 -10.98
N LEU A 78 -9.37 16.35 -10.58
CA LEU A 78 -10.42 16.72 -11.50
C LEU A 78 -9.93 17.92 -12.32
N SER A 79 -9.24 17.64 -13.43
CA SER A 79 -8.97 18.60 -14.49
C SER A 79 -10.24 18.78 -15.32
N HIS A 80 -11.31 19.23 -14.68
CA HIS A 80 -12.49 19.80 -15.33
C HIS A 80 -12.79 21.15 -14.66
N PHE A 81 -11.95 22.13 -14.98
CA PHE A 81 -12.31 23.54 -14.99
C PHE A 81 -11.43 24.23 -16.03
N GLN A 82 -11.85 24.19 -17.30
CA GLN A 82 -12.31 25.36 -18.06
C GLN A 82 -12.68 24.95 -19.50
#